data_AF-A0A966VS08-F1
#
_entry.id   AF-A0A966VS08-F1
#
_cell.length_a   1.000
_cell.length_b   1.000
_cell.length_c   1.000
_cell.angle_alpha   90.00
_cell.angle_beta   90.00
_cell.angle_gamma   90.00
#
_symmetry.space_group_name_H-M   'P 1'
#
loop_
_entity.id
_entity.type
_entity.pdbx_description
1 polymer ?
#
loop_
_entity_poly.entity_id
_entity_poly.type
_entity_poly.pdbx_seq_one_letter_code
_entity_poly.pdbx_strand_id
1 'polypeptide(L)'
;MNRYLLNILRVLFTGYAFILFVAFLILIFPLVIVASFFGKEKGGNFIYLLCRVWSDFIFVVMGMVHHNIKEGDWDPKQQYVFVFNHISYLDIPVIFKTIRQQHFRVLGKAEMAKIPIFGYLYRSA
;
A
#
# COMPACT_ATOMS: atom_id res chain seq x y z
N MET A 1 -12.13 30.50 9.90
CA MET A 1 -12.87 29.79 8.82
C MET A 1 -14.13 29.18 9.42
N ASN A 2 -15.30 29.37 8.82
CA ASN A 2 -16.57 28.85 9.35
C ASN A 2 -16.56 27.31 9.40
N ARG A 3 -17.03 26.70 10.51
CA ARG A 3 -17.08 25.24 10.72
C ARG A 3 -17.82 24.52 9.59
N TYR A 4 -18.87 25.13 9.03
CA TYR A 4 -19.62 24.57 7.91
C TYR A 4 -18.78 24.51 6.62
N LEU A 5 -18.03 25.57 6.31
CA LEU A 5 -17.13 25.60 5.15
C LEU A 5 -16.03 24.54 5.27
N LEU A 6 -15.44 24.38 6.46
CA LEU A 6 -14.46 23.34 6.73
C LEU A 6 -15.02 21.93 6.50
N ASN A 7 -16.25 21.67 6.93
CA ASN A 7 -16.89 20.37 6.73
C ASN A 7 -17.12 20.06 5.24
N ILE A 8 -17.56 21.06 4.46
CA ILE A 8 -17.74 20.91 3.01
C ILE A 8 -16.40 20.59 2.34
N LEU A 9 -15.34 21.36 2.64
CA LEU A 9 -14.01 21.12 2.10
C LEU A 9 -13.47 19.73 2.46
N ARG A 10 -13.71 19.26 3.70
CA ARG A 10 -13.32 17.91 4.13
C ARG A 10 -14.04 16.83 3.32
N VAL A 11 -15.35 16.96 3.11
CA VAL A 11 -16.11 15.98 2.32
C VAL A 11 -15.62 15.95 0.88
N LEU A 12 -15.41 17.12 0.27
CA LEU A 12 -14.89 17.23 -1.09
C LEU A 12 -13.49 16.61 -1.20
N PHE A 13 -12.60 16.91 -0.25
CA PHE A 13 -11.26 16.34 -0.22
C PHE A 13 -11.29 14.82 -0.03
N THR A 14 -12.10 14.30 0.89
CA THR A 14 -12.24 12.86 1.11
C THR A 14 -12.77 12.16 -0.15
N GLY A 15 -13.78 12.74 -0.81
CA GLY A 15 -14.31 12.21 -2.06
C GLY A 15 -13.25 12.18 -3.17
N TYR A 16 -12.56 13.31 -3.38
CA TYR A 16 -11.44 13.42 -4.32
C TYR A 16 -10.34 12.37 -4.04
N ALA A 17 -9.90 12.27 -2.79
CA ALA A 17 -8.82 11.38 -2.39
C ALA A 17 -9.22 9.90 -2.55
N PHE A 18 -10.44 9.54 -2.17
CA PHE A 18 -10.98 8.19 -2.32
C PHE A 18 -11.13 7.79 -3.79
N ILE A 19 -11.64 8.69 -4.64
CA ILE A 19 -11.78 8.44 -6.08
C ILE A 19 -10.42 8.16 -6.70
N LEU A 20 -9.42 9.01 -6.46
CA LEU A 20 -8.08 8.81 -7.00
C LEU A 20 -7.42 7.53 -6.45
N PHE A 21 -7.66 7.22 -5.18
CA PHE A 21 -7.16 6.00 -4.55
C PHE A 21 -7.67 4.74 -5.24
N VAL A 22 -8.98 4.65 -5.45
CA VAL A 22 -9.61 3.51 -6.12
C VAL A 22 -9.28 3.49 -7.61
N ALA A 23 -9.29 4.64 -8.28
CA ALA A 23 -8.99 4.73 -9.71
C ALA A 23 -7.57 4.25 -10.03
N PHE A 24 -6.56 4.67 -9.25
CA PHE A 24 -5.18 4.23 -9.47
C PHE A 24 -5.00 2.76 -9.10
N LEU A 25 -5.70 2.25 -8.08
CA LEU A 25 -5.71 0.83 -7.75
C LEU A 25 -6.27 -0.02 -8.91
N ILE A 26 -7.38 0.41 -9.53
CA ILE A 26 -7.96 -0.27 -10.69
C ILE A 26 -7.02 -0.18 -11.89
N LEU A 27 -6.35 0.97 -12.10
CA LEU A 27 -5.41 1.17 -13.19
C LEU A 27 -4.21 0.20 -13.12
N ILE A 28 -3.65 -0.02 -11.93
CA ILE A 28 -2.50 -0.95 -11.75
C ILE A 28 -2.95 -2.42 -11.70
N PHE A 29 -4.22 -2.71 -11.46
CA PHE A 29 -4.71 -4.07 -11.23
C PHE A 29 -4.44 -5.04 -12.40
N PRO A 30 -4.59 -4.66 -13.68
CA PRO A 30 -4.17 -5.50 -14.80
C PRO A 30 -2.68 -5.85 -14.75
N LEU A 31 -1.82 -4.91 -14.35
CA LEU A 31 -0.39 -5.16 -14.20
C LEU A 31 -0.10 -6.11 -13.04
N VAL A 32 -0.87 -6.03 -11.95
CA VAL A 32 -0.80 -6.99 -10.84
C VAL A 32 -1.17 -8.41 -11.29
N ILE A 33 -2.20 -8.54 -12.13
CA ILE A 33 -2.57 -9.84 -12.73
C ILE A 33 -1.42 -10.35 -13.60
N VAL A 34 -0.88 -9.52 -14.49
CA VAL A 34 0.28 -9.91 -15.33
C VAL A 34 1.47 -10.32 -14.45
N ALA A 35 1.76 -9.56 -13.40
CA ALA A 35 2.83 -9.84 -12.46
C ALA A 35 2.66 -11.21 -11.77
N SER A 36 1.42 -11.61 -11.46
CA SER A 36 1.13 -12.88 -10.77
C SER A 36 1.54 -14.13 -11.55
N PHE A 37 1.66 -14.04 -12.89
CA PHE A 37 2.10 -15.15 -13.73
C PHE A 37 3.62 -15.43 -13.66
N PHE A 38 4.42 -14.54 -13.09
CA PHE A 38 5.88 -14.70 -12.98
C PHE A 38 6.33 -15.48 -11.73
N GLY A 39 5.41 -16.14 -11.03
CA GLY A 39 5.68 -16.94 -9.84
C GLY A 39 5.89 -16.11 -8.56
N LYS A 40 6.05 -16.80 -7.42
CA LYS A 40 5.98 -16.18 -6.08
C LYS A 40 7.08 -15.14 -5.80
N GLU A 41 8.30 -15.40 -6.26
CA GLU A 41 9.40 -14.48 -5.97
C GLU A 41 9.43 -13.31 -6.93
N LYS A 42 9.59 -13.56 -8.24
CA LYS A 42 9.68 -12.50 -9.26
C LYS A 42 8.35 -11.76 -9.41
N GLY A 43 7.24 -12.49 -9.51
CA GLY A 43 5.91 -11.91 -9.58
C GLY A 43 5.54 -11.15 -8.32
N GLY A 44 5.75 -11.74 -7.14
CA GLY A 44 5.51 -11.07 -5.86
C GLY A 44 6.34 -9.79 -5.69
N ASN A 45 7.63 -9.81 -6.04
CA ASN A 45 8.46 -8.60 -6.01
C ASN A 45 7.96 -7.54 -6.99
N PHE A 46 7.46 -7.94 -8.16
CA PHE A 46 6.87 -7.02 -9.12
C PHE A 46 5.54 -6.44 -8.63
N ILE A 47 4.67 -7.24 -8.01
CA ILE A 47 3.43 -6.76 -7.37
C ILE A 47 3.78 -5.70 -6.30
N TYR A 48 4.77 -5.96 -5.45
CA TYR A 48 5.18 -5.02 -4.41
C TYR A 48 5.81 -3.75 -4.98
N LEU A 49 6.49 -3.83 -6.13
CA LEU A 49 6.94 -2.64 -6.86
C LEU A 49 5.76 -1.79 -7.33
N LEU A 50 4.71 -2.41 -7.90
CA LEU A 50 3.49 -1.70 -8.29
C LEU A 50 2.81 -1.06 -7.07
N CYS A 51 2.76 -1.75 -5.93
CA CYS A 51 2.23 -1.18 -4.68
C CYS A 51 3.07 0.00 -4.18
N ARG A 52 4.41 0.00 -4.36
CA ARG A 52 5.26 1.15 -4.03
C ARG A 52 4.92 2.37 -4.90
N VAL A 53 4.78 2.16 -6.21
CA VAL A 53 4.40 3.22 -7.16
C VAL A 53 3.02 3.79 -6.80
N TRP A 54 2.06 2.91 -6.51
CA TRP A 54 0.74 3.31 -6.02
C TRP A 54 0.82 4.12 -4.73
N SER A 55 1.61 3.66 -3.76
CA SER A 55 1.79 4.39 -2.50
C SER A 55 2.43 5.76 -2.70
N ASP A 56 3.42 5.87 -3.59
CA ASP A 56 4.02 7.17 -3.95
C ASP A 56 3.00 8.12 -4.57
N PHE A 57 2.20 7.62 -5.53
CA PHE A 57 1.14 8.39 -6.16
C PHE A 57 0.13 8.91 -5.14
N ILE A 58 -0.36 8.04 -4.24
CA ILE A 58 -1.36 8.42 -3.22
C ILE A 58 -0.86 9.52 -2.30
N PHE A 59 0.40 9.45 -1.86
CA PHE A 59 0.98 10.51 -1.03
C PHE A 59 1.07 11.84 -1.78
N VAL A 60 1.46 11.83 -3.05
CA VAL A 60 1.54 13.03 -3.88
C VAL A 60 0.16 13.67 -4.06
N VAL A 61 -0.85 12.91 -4.48
CA VAL A 61 -2.18 13.47 -4.77
C VAL A 61 -2.95 13.91 -3.54
N MET A 62 -2.66 13.31 -2.38
CA MET A 62 -3.21 13.72 -1.08
C MET A 62 -2.41 14.86 -0.43
N GLY A 63 -1.29 15.30 -1.03
CA GLY A 63 -0.44 16.35 -0.48
C GLY A 63 0.27 15.95 0.82
N MET A 64 0.54 14.65 1.01
CA MET A 64 1.18 14.12 2.21
C MET A 64 2.68 13.94 2.01
N VAL A 65 3.46 14.43 2.98
CA VAL A 65 4.90 14.19 3.05
C VAL A 65 5.16 13.11 4.09
N HIS A 66 5.86 12.05 3.67
CA HIS A 66 6.25 10.95 4.54
C HIS A 66 7.70 11.12 5.02
N HIS A 67 7.92 10.97 6.31
CA HIS A 67 9.25 10.96 6.91
C HIS A 67 9.39 9.75 7.85
N ASN A 68 10.50 9.01 7.72
CA ASN A 68 10.83 7.93 8.64
C ASN A 68 11.74 8.47 9.74
N ILE A 69 11.24 8.50 10.97
CA ILE A 69 12.05 8.77 12.16
C ILE A 69 12.49 7.40 12.69
N LYS A 70 13.80 7.21 12.82
CA LYS A 70 14.38 5.95 13.31
C LYS A 70 15.11 6.21 14.63
N GLU A 71 14.92 5.31 15.59
CA GLU A 71 15.69 5.32 16.84
C GLU A 71 17.02 4.54 16.72
N GLY A 72 17.18 3.75 15.65
CA GLY A 72 18.40 3.02 15.34
C GLY A 72 18.38 2.44 13.93
N ASP A 73 19.54 1.99 13.48
CA ASP A 73 19.69 1.31 12.19
C ASP A 73 19.40 -0.19 12.31
N TRP A 74 19.00 -0.79 11.19
CA TRP A 74 18.77 -2.22 11.05
C TRP A 74 19.38 -2.68 9.72
N ASP A 75 19.84 -3.94 9.65
CA ASP A 75 20.56 -4.46 8.47
C ASP A 75 19.57 -4.95 7.40
N PRO A 76 19.47 -4.31 6.22
CA PRO A 76 18.55 -4.73 5.15
C PRO A 76 18.78 -6.14 4.60
N LYS A 77 19.90 -6.79 4.94
CA LYS A 77 20.24 -8.13 4.49
C LYS A 77 19.71 -9.23 5.40
N GLN A 78 19.21 -8.89 6.60
CA GLN A 78 18.64 -9.85 7.54
C GLN A 78 17.11 -9.89 7.44
N GLN A 79 16.52 -11.00 7.85
CA GLN A 79 15.07 -11.17 7.87
C GLN A 79 14.49 -10.61 9.16
N TYR A 80 13.43 -9.80 9.04
CA TYR A 80 12.73 -9.19 10.17
C TYR A 80 11.22 -9.40 10.06
N VAL A 81 10.57 -9.48 11.22
CA VAL A 81 9.12 -9.32 11.35
C VAL A 81 8.84 -7.89 11.78
N PHE A 82 8.33 -7.07 10.86
CA PHE A 82 7.93 -5.70 11.18
C PHE A 82 6.56 -5.70 11.85
N VAL A 83 6.51 -5.18 13.08
CA VAL A 83 5.28 -5.03 13.86
C VAL A 83 4.93 -3.56 13.93
N PHE A 84 3.67 -3.23 13.63
CA PHE A 84 3.16 -1.87 13.61
C PHE A 84 1.80 -1.81 14.30
N ASN A 85 1.44 -0.63 14.80
CA ASN A 85 0.07 -0.35 15.22
C ASN A 85 -0.85 -0.27 13.98
N HIS A 86 -2.13 -0.57 14.13
CA HIS A 86 -3.09 -0.49 13.03
C HIS A 86 -4.21 0.50 13.38
N ILE A 87 -4.16 1.69 12.78
CA ILE A 87 -5.07 2.81 13.13
C ILE A 87 -5.74 3.42 11.91
N SER A 88 -5.30 3.10 10.69
CA SER A 88 -5.79 3.76 9.48
C SER A 88 -5.73 2.86 8.25
N TYR A 89 -6.61 3.14 7.30
CA TYR A 89 -6.52 2.58 5.95
C TYR A 89 -5.23 3.01 5.22
N LEU A 90 -4.61 4.11 5.65
CA LEU A 90 -3.33 4.58 5.10
C LEU A 90 -2.13 3.73 5.56
N ASP A 91 -2.31 2.80 6.49
CA ASP A 91 -1.20 1.99 7.03
C ASP A 91 -0.51 1.19 5.92
N ILE A 92 -1.26 0.66 4.95
CA ILE A 92 -0.67 -0.07 3.81
C ILE A 92 0.23 0.85 2.96
N PRO A 93 -0.26 1.97 2.40
CA PRO A 93 0.59 2.95 1.73
C PRO A 93 1.81 3.39 2.56
N VAL A 94 1.62 3.65 3.85
CA VAL A 94 2.70 4.06 4.77
C VAL A 94 3.78 3.00 4.85
N ILE A 95 3.44 1.73 5.03
CA ILE A 95 4.43 0.63 5.12
C ILE A 95 5.26 0.54 3.83
N PHE A 96 4.66 0.74 2.66
CA PHE A 96 5.39 0.79 1.38
C PHE A 96 6.29 2.03 1.21
N LYS A 97 6.02 3.11 1.94
CA LYS A 97 6.92 4.28 2.03
C LYS A 97 8.03 4.06 3.06
N THR A 98 7.74 3.36 4.15
CA THR A 98 8.67 3.07 5.24
C THR A 98 9.70 2.00 4.87
N ILE A 99 9.24 0.85 4.37
CA ILE A 99 10.09 -0.33 4.13
C ILE A 99 10.49 -0.40 2.65
N ARG A 100 11.48 0.43 2.29
CA ARG A 100 12.04 0.48 0.93
C ARG A 100 13.36 -0.25 0.76
N GLN A 101 14.08 -0.45 1.86
CA GLN A 101 15.43 -1.00 1.86
C GLN A 101 15.49 -2.51 1.62
N GLN A 102 14.36 -3.23 1.78
CA GLN A 102 14.25 -4.65 1.49
C GLN A 102 12.87 -5.03 0.94
N HIS A 103 12.74 -6.25 0.42
CA HIS A 103 11.43 -6.84 0.14
C HIS A 103 10.79 -7.31 1.44
N PHE A 104 9.47 -7.12 1.56
CA PHE A 104 8.69 -7.63 2.68
C PHE A 104 7.46 -8.36 2.14
N ARG A 105 6.77 -9.08 3.02
CA ARG A 105 5.49 -9.72 2.72
C ARG A 105 4.50 -9.41 3.83
N VAL A 106 3.33 -8.87 3.46
CA VAL A 106 2.26 -8.52 4.39
C VAL A 106 1.54 -9.79 4.82
N LEU A 107 1.39 -9.96 6.13
CA LEU A 107 0.58 -11.03 6.71
C LEU A 107 -0.89 -10.64 6.64
N GLY A 108 -1.66 -11.39 5.86
CA GLY A 108 -3.10 -11.31 5.76
C GLY A 108 -3.82 -12.46 6.48
N LYS A 109 -5.10 -12.24 6.75
CA LYS A 109 -6.01 -13.24 7.31
C LYS A 109 -6.11 -14.47 6.41
N ALA A 110 -6.06 -15.67 7.00
CA ALA A 110 -6.14 -16.93 6.26
C ALA A 110 -7.44 -17.07 5.47
N GLU A 111 -8.52 -16.45 5.94
CA GLU A 111 -9.82 -16.40 5.28
C GLU A 111 -9.75 -15.68 3.92
N MET A 112 -8.87 -14.69 3.78
CA MET A 112 -8.71 -13.94 2.53
C MET A 112 -8.17 -14.82 1.41
N ALA A 113 -7.41 -15.87 1.75
CA ALA A 113 -6.89 -16.83 0.80
C ALA A 113 -7.99 -17.73 0.17
N LYS A 114 -9.23 -17.67 0.68
CA LYS A 114 -10.40 -18.38 0.15
C LYS A 114 -11.17 -17.58 -0.91
N ILE A 115 -10.96 -16.26 -0.98
CA ILE A 115 -11.58 -15.41 -2.01
C ILE A 115 -10.92 -15.76 -3.35
N PRO A 116 -11.63 -16.05 -4.44
CA PRO A 116 -11.01 -16.66 -5.63
C PRO A 116 -9.88 -15.83 -6.25
N ILE A 117 -10.21 -14.68 -6.82
CA ILE A 117 -9.25 -13.82 -7.51
C ILE A 117 -8.25 -13.22 -6.50
N PHE A 118 -8.77 -12.70 -5.38
CA PHE A 118 -7.94 -12.08 -4.35
C PHE A 118 -6.99 -13.08 -3.69
N GLY A 119 -7.46 -14.28 -3.37
CA GLY A 119 -6.69 -15.34 -2.74
C GLY A 119 -5.64 -15.93 -3.66
N TYR A 120 -5.90 -16.02 -4.96
CA TYR A 120 -4.87 -16.38 -5.95
C TYR A 120 -3.74 -15.35 -5.97
N LEU A 121 -4.08 -14.06 -6.10
CA LEU A 121 -3.10 -12.98 -6.10
C LEU A 121 -2.32 -12.94 -4.77
N TYR A 122 -3.01 -13.10 -3.64
CA TYR A 122 -2.42 -13.11 -2.31
C TYR A 122 -1.40 -14.25 -2.11
N ARG A 123 -1.67 -15.45 -2.65
CA ARG A 123 -0.73 -16.59 -2.60
C ARG A 123 0.43 -16.49 -3.58
N SER A 124 0.27 -15.66 -4.61
CA SER A 124 1.26 -15.42 -5.66
C SER A 124 2.15 -14.21 -5.37
N ALA A 125 1.77 -13.42 -4.37
CA ALA A 125 2.46 -12.22 -3.93
C ALA A 125 3.50 -12.50 -2.85
#